data_AF-A0A6N7QWZ6-F1
#
_entry.id   AF-A0A6N7QWZ6-F1
#
_cell.length_a   1.000
_cell.length_b   1.000
_cell.length_c   1.000
_cell.angle_alpha   90.00
_cell.angle_beta   90.00
_cell.angle_gamma   90.00
#
_symmetry.space_group_name_H-M   'P 1'
#
loop_
_entity.id
_entity.type
_entity.pdbx_description
1 polymer ?
#
loop_
_entity_poly.entity_id
_entity_poly.type
_entity_poly.pdbx_seq_one_letter_code
_entity_poly.pdbx_strand_id
1 'polypeptide(L)'
;MSRINNAAEAQPNLPESHSPLQTPVKPGFSSHKGKKRGPDPGNKGFFKKFSKQKALFLMSFPFVIWLLIFKYIPVAGWVMAFQDYKPQLGIFEQEWVGFKHFKDLFNEPMFYRALENTLGMGIFGLVFGTLSAIAFALLLNEVRFLTLKKWTQTISYLPHFVSWVIVANIVITMLSPEGIINNLLVGSGILDRPINFMAQPDMFWGIVTAADVWKETGWNAIIYLAAMAGVDPQLYEAAKVDGASRWRQMWHITLPSIRPVIIVLLILNIGNLINIGFEKQMLLGNNIVAEKALVIDLYALDYGIGMFRYSFGTAIGIFKSVISIILILICNGFAKRIGEGRVF
;
A
#
# COMPACT_ATOMS: atom_id res chain seq x y z
N MET A 1 58.15 -13.93 31.95
CA MET A 1 58.84 -12.81 31.27
C MET A 1 57.96 -11.57 31.46
N SER A 2 58.09 -10.83 32.59
CA SER A 2 59.04 -9.70 32.81
C SER A 2 58.77 -8.55 31.82
N ARG A 3 58.37 -7.32 32.18
CA ARG A 3 58.84 -6.37 33.22
C ARG A 3 57.79 -5.22 33.38
N ILE A 4 57.46 -4.75 34.61
CA ILE A 4 57.85 -3.46 35.27
C ILE A 4 57.19 -2.20 34.66
N ASN A 5 56.67 -1.15 35.32
CA ASN A 5 56.30 -0.78 36.70
C ASN A 5 55.46 0.53 36.63
N ASN A 6 54.55 0.69 37.61
CA ASN A 6 54.17 1.88 38.40
C ASN A 6 54.62 3.31 38.03
N ALA A 7 53.69 4.27 38.12
CA ALA A 7 53.75 5.37 39.10
C ALA A 7 52.40 6.11 39.23
N ALA A 8 51.99 6.33 40.48
CA ALA A 8 50.89 7.17 40.92
C ALA A 8 51.46 8.50 41.45
N GLU A 9 50.72 9.61 41.33
CA GLU A 9 50.75 10.73 42.31
C GLU A 9 49.64 11.75 42.05
N ALA A 10 49.28 12.49 43.10
CA ALA A 10 47.98 13.10 43.35
C ALA A 10 48.01 14.64 43.48
N GLN A 11 46.83 15.27 43.25
CA GLN A 11 46.30 16.55 43.80
C GLN A 11 46.92 17.90 43.34
N PRO A 12 46.28 19.10 43.54
CA PRO A 12 45.08 19.42 44.36
C PRO A 12 44.00 20.38 43.77
N ASN A 13 42.87 20.38 44.50
CA ASN A 13 41.72 21.28 44.73
C ASN A 13 41.67 22.80 44.32
N LEU A 14 40.45 23.18 43.89
CA LEU A 14 39.61 24.42 44.12
C LEU A 14 39.89 25.73 43.33
N PRO A 15 38.92 26.69 43.20
CA PRO A 15 37.57 26.79 43.82
C PRO A 15 36.38 27.13 42.89
N GLU A 16 35.17 27.03 43.47
CA GLU A 16 33.88 27.50 42.98
C GLU A 16 33.84 29.02 42.70
N SER A 17 33.04 29.47 41.72
CA SER A 17 32.48 30.83 41.74
C SER A 17 31.09 30.88 41.09
N HIS A 18 30.14 31.38 41.87
CA HIS A 18 28.74 31.63 41.52
C HIS A 18 28.58 32.81 40.55
N SER A 19 27.50 32.75 39.76
CA SER A 19 27.05 33.75 38.78
C SER A 19 26.81 35.15 39.36
N PRO A 20 26.80 36.17 38.49
CA PRO A 20 25.75 37.19 38.58
C PRO A 20 25.01 37.44 37.26
N LEU A 21 23.69 37.24 37.33
CA LEU A 21 22.61 38.09 36.80
C LEU A 21 22.83 38.82 35.45
N GLN A 22 22.06 38.36 34.45
CA GLN A 22 21.81 39.06 33.20
C GLN A 22 21.27 40.49 33.43
N THR A 23 21.95 41.49 32.87
CA THR A 23 21.40 42.84 32.67
C THR A 23 20.61 42.90 31.35
N PRO A 24 19.48 43.63 31.29
CA PRO A 24 18.56 43.59 30.16
C PRO A 24 19.11 44.39 28.96
N VAL A 25 19.23 43.74 27.80
CA VAL A 25 19.54 44.42 26.53
C VAL A 25 18.28 45.17 26.08
N LYS A 26 18.34 46.50 26.06
CA LYS A 26 17.29 47.38 25.51
C LYS A 26 17.13 47.13 24.00
N PRO A 27 15.91 47.09 23.45
CA PRO A 27 15.71 46.98 22.01
C PRO A 27 15.99 48.34 21.34
N GLY A 28 17.16 48.45 20.69
CA GLY A 28 17.45 49.52 19.75
C GLY A 28 16.65 49.33 18.46
N PHE A 29 15.52 50.02 18.34
CA PHE A 29 14.83 50.21 17.06
C PHE A 29 15.74 51.00 16.11
N SER A 30 16.52 50.31 15.27
CA SER A 30 17.11 50.93 14.09
C SER A 30 16.16 50.72 12.90
N SER A 31 15.52 51.81 12.49
CA SER A 31 14.71 51.92 11.28
C SER A 31 15.58 51.66 10.05
N HIS A 32 15.65 50.42 9.58
CA HIS A 32 16.15 50.12 8.24
C HIS A 32 15.09 50.53 7.22
N LYS A 33 15.23 51.75 6.70
CA LYS A 33 14.53 52.23 5.50
C LYS A 33 14.67 51.18 4.39
N GLY A 34 13.53 50.73 3.87
CA GLY A 34 13.44 49.73 2.83
C GLY A 34 14.26 50.09 1.60
N LYS A 35 15.32 49.31 1.36
CA LYS A 35 15.89 49.18 0.01
C LYS A 35 14.82 48.52 -0.86
N LYS A 36 14.30 49.28 -1.83
CA LYS A 36 13.46 48.78 -2.92
C LYS A 36 14.14 47.54 -3.52
N ARG A 37 13.53 46.36 -3.37
CA ARG A 37 13.93 45.16 -4.11
C ARG A 37 13.73 45.48 -5.60
N GLY A 38 14.83 45.56 -6.35
CA GLY A 38 14.77 45.62 -7.81
C GLY A 38 14.09 44.37 -8.38
N PRO A 39 13.63 44.41 -9.64
CA PRO A 39 12.96 43.27 -10.26
C PRO A 39 13.88 42.05 -10.27
N ASP A 40 13.42 40.93 -9.71
CA ASP A 40 14.14 39.66 -9.71
C ASP A 40 14.51 39.28 -11.16
N PRO A 41 15.76 38.86 -11.45
CA PRO A 41 16.16 38.41 -12.78
C PRO A 41 15.62 37.00 -13.03
N GLY A 42 14.29 36.88 -13.15
CA GLY A 42 13.52 35.64 -13.08
C GLY A 42 13.70 34.63 -14.21
N ASN A 43 14.59 34.86 -15.19
CA ASN A 43 14.73 33.94 -16.33
C ASN A 43 16.17 33.54 -16.71
N LYS A 44 17.19 34.30 -16.28
CA LYS A 44 18.61 33.95 -16.52
C LYS A 44 19.15 32.89 -15.56
N GLY A 45 18.45 32.63 -14.45
CA GLY A 45 18.80 31.60 -13.46
C GLY A 45 18.42 30.17 -13.87
N PHE A 46 17.31 30.00 -14.61
CA PHE A 46 16.80 28.67 -14.99
C PHE A 46 17.69 27.97 -16.01
N PHE A 47 18.01 28.62 -17.13
CA PHE A 47 18.90 28.05 -18.16
C PHE A 47 20.33 27.82 -17.66
N LYS A 48 20.82 28.67 -16.74
CA LYS A 48 22.13 28.49 -16.09
C LYS A 48 22.11 27.32 -15.10
N LYS A 49 21.01 27.10 -14.37
CA LYS A 49 20.80 25.90 -13.53
C LYS A 49 20.67 24.64 -14.38
N PHE A 50 19.88 24.67 -15.46
CA PHE A 50 19.75 23.58 -16.41
C PHE A 50 21.10 23.18 -16.99
N SER A 51 21.93 24.16 -17.38
CA SER A 51 23.27 23.88 -17.89
C SER A 51 24.22 23.30 -16.85
N LYS A 52 24.05 23.64 -15.56
CA LYS A 52 24.83 23.06 -14.45
C LYS A 52 24.34 21.67 -14.04
N GLN A 53 23.08 21.33 -14.33
CA GLN A 53 22.44 20.08 -13.94
C GLN A 53 22.15 19.15 -15.14
N LYS A 54 22.77 19.39 -16.29
CA LYS A 54 22.55 18.62 -17.54
C LYS A 54 22.62 17.10 -17.31
N ALA A 55 23.59 16.64 -16.52
CA ALA A 55 23.75 15.22 -16.20
C ALA A 55 22.52 14.63 -15.49
N LEU A 56 21.97 15.34 -14.49
CA LEU A 56 20.77 14.90 -13.76
C LEU A 56 19.54 14.86 -14.69
N PHE A 57 19.40 15.87 -15.56
CA PHE A 57 18.33 15.88 -16.56
C PHE A 57 18.46 14.73 -17.56
N LEU A 58 19.68 14.46 -18.06
CA LEU A 58 19.93 13.36 -19.00
C LEU A 58 19.62 12.00 -18.39
N MET A 59 19.94 11.80 -17.10
CA MET A 59 19.59 10.60 -16.35
C MET A 59 18.08 10.44 -16.14
N SER A 60 17.34 11.54 -15.94
CA SER A 60 15.88 11.51 -15.77
C SER A 60 15.11 11.30 -17.07
N PHE A 61 15.70 11.68 -18.21
CA PHE A 61 15.06 11.70 -19.52
C PHE A 61 14.46 10.34 -19.96
N PRO A 62 15.17 9.18 -19.85
CA PRO A 62 14.58 7.89 -20.22
C PRO A 62 13.35 7.54 -19.37
N PHE A 63 13.32 7.90 -18.09
CA PHE A 63 12.17 7.65 -17.22
C PHE A 63 10.97 8.53 -17.59
N VAL A 64 11.21 9.80 -17.93
CA VAL A 64 10.16 10.72 -18.39
C VAL A 64 9.58 10.24 -19.73
N ILE A 65 10.43 9.81 -20.68
CA ILE A 65 9.98 9.25 -21.95
C ILE A 65 9.11 8.01 -21.71
N TRP A 66 9.59 7.07 -20.89
CA TRP A 66 8.84 5.87 -20.56
C TRP A 66 7.48 6.20 -19.94
N LEU A 67 7.45 7.15 -19.00
CA LEU A 67 6.22 7.61 -18.36
C LEU A 67 5.26 8.25 -19.37
N LEU A 68 5.76 9.09 -20.27
CA LEU A 68 4.93 9.71 -21.31
C LEU A 68 4.33 8.65 -22.24
N ILE A 69 5.18 7.76 -22.78
CA ILE A 69 4.77 6.75 -23.77
C ILE A 69 3.82 5.71 -23.16
N PHE A 70 4.14 5.16 -22.00
CA PHE A 70 3.42 4.01 -21.45
C PHE A 70 2.35 4.37 -20.41
N LYS A 71 2.32 5.61 -19.89
CA LYS A 71 1.30 6.05 -18.93
C LYS A 71 0.42 7.18 -19.45
N TYR A 72 0.96 8.20 -20.10
CA TYR A 72 0.16 9.36 -20.54
C TYR A 72 -0.46 9.18 -21.93
N ILE A 73 0.24 8.58 -22.90
CA ILE A 73 -0.35 8.32 -24.23
C ILE A 73 -1.59 7.41 -24.13
N PRO A 74 -1.60 6.30 -23.35
CA PRO A 74 -2.80 5.47 -23.21
C PRO A 74 -4.01 6.21 -22.61
N VAL A 75 -3.79 7.26 -21.80
CA VAL A 75 -4.88 8.10 -21.28
C VAL A 75 -5.58 8.86 -22.41
N ALA A 76 -4.89 9.24 -23.48
CA ALA A 76 -5.54 9.81 -24.66
C ALA A 76 -6.52 8.81 -25.32
N GLY A 77 -6.26 7.50 -25.18
CA GLY A 77 -7.16 6.44 -25.62
C GLY A 77 -8.50 6.39 -24.87
N TRP A 78 -8.65 7.10 -23.75
CA TRP A 78 -9.93 7.22 -23.03
C TRP A 78 -11.03 7.86 -23.88
N VAL A 79 -10.65 8.57 -24.95
CA VAL A 79 -11.58 9.10 -25.96
C VAL A 79 -12.47 7.98 -26.54
N MET A 80 -11.98 6.73 -26.63
CA MET A 80 -12.76 5.57 -27.10
C MET A 80 -14.05 5.36 -26.30
N ALA A 81 -14.09 5.71 -25.01
CA ALA A 81 -15.30 5.58 -24.19
C ALA A 81 -16.44 6.50 -24.64
N PHE A 82 -16.16 7.51 -25.46
CA PHE A 82 -17.13 8.47 -25.99
C PHE A 82 -17.45 8.24 -27.48
N GLN A 83 -16.84 7.21 -28.07
CA GLN A 83 -16.96 6.87 -29.49
C GLN A 83 -17.53 5.44 -29.65
N ASP A 84 -18.14 5.14 -30.78
CA ASP A 84 -18.43 3.75 -31.19
C ASP A 84 -17.20 3.17 -31.90
N TYR A 85 -16.22 2.74 -31.12
CA TYR A 85 -14.88 2.45 -31.61
C TYR A 85 -14.85 1.15 -32.39
N LYS A 86 -14.39 1.23 -33.65
CA LYS A 86 -14.11 0.09 -34.52
C LYS A 86 -12.61 0.08 -34.86
N PRO A 87 -11.88 -1.02 -34.58
CA PRO A 87 -10.43 -1.10 -34.81
C PRO A 87 -9.98 -0.83 -36.25
N GLN A 88 -10.86 -0.99 -37.24
CA GLN A 88 -10.56 -0.78 -38.65
C GLN A 88 -10.49 0.70 -39.05
N LEU A 89 -11.06 1.60 -38.25
CA LEU A 89 -11.14 3.03 -38.52
C LEU A 89 -10.07 3.80 -37.73
N GLY A 90 -9.60 4.93 -38.25
CA GLY A 90 -8.72 5.82 -37.50
C GLY A 90 -9.42 6.40 -36.26
N ILE A 91 -8.66 6.83 -35.23
CA ILE A 91 -9.23 7.39 -33.98
C ILE A 91 -10.12 8.61 -34.23
N PHE A 92 -9.81 9.40 -35.27
CA PHE A 92 -10.57 10.59 -35.66
C PHE A 92 -11.74 10.30 -36.61
N GLU A 93 -11.86 9.07 -37.12
CA GLU A 93 -12.92 8.63 -38.04
C GLU A 93 -14.07 7.90 -37.33
N GLN A 94 -13.96 7.75 -36.01
CA GLN A 94 -14.94 7.07 -35.18
C GLN A 94 -16.19 7.94 -34.98
N GLU A 95 -17.36 7.30 -34.91
CA GLU A 95 -18.61 7.99 -34.60
C GLU A 95 -18.63 8.41 -33.12
N TRP A 96 -18.84 9.70 -32.85
CA TRP A 96 -18.95 10.22 -31.49
C TRP A 96 -20.36 9.97 -30.93
N VAL A 97 -20.45 9.13 -29.90
CA VAL A 97 -21.72 8.72 -29.26
C VAL A 97 -21.90 9.31 -27.86
N GLY A 98 -20.98 10.16 -27.42
CA GLY A 98 -21.05 10.82 -26.11
C GLY A 98 -21.08 9.82 -24.96
N PHE A 99 -22.05 9.95 -24.05
CA PHE A 99 -22.15 9.12 -22.84
C PHE A 99 -22.91 7.79 -23.02
N LYS A 100 -23.12 7.33 -24.27
CA LYS A 100 -23.88 6.09 -24.55
C LYS A 100 -23.37 4.90 -23.73
N HIS A 101 -22.08 4.59 -23.80
CA HIS A 101 -21.49 3.45 -23.11
C HIS A 101 -21.55 3.55 -21.58
N PHE A 102 -21.54 4.76 -21.03
CA PHE A 102 -21.75 4.98 -19.59
C PHE A 102 -23.20 4.72 -19.20
N LYS A 103 -24.18 5.16 -20.00
CA LYS A 103 -25.60 4.85 -19.76
C LYS A 103 -25.85 3.35 -19.83
N ASP A 104 -25.28 2.68 -20.83
CA ASP A 104 -25.35 1.23 -20.97
C ASP A 104 -24.75 0.54 -19.74
N LEU A 105 -23.58 1.00 -19.27
CA LEU A 105 -22.93 0.48 -18.07
C LEU A 105 -23.81 0.57 -16.82
N PHE A 106 -24.44 1.74 -16.59
CA PHE A 106 -25.31 1.95 -15.43
C PHE A 106 -26.66 1.23 -15.53
N ASN A 107 -27.04 0.77 -16.72
CA ASN A 107 -28.26 -0.02 -16.92
C ASN A 107 -28.01 -1.54 -16.85
N GLU A 108 -26.75 -1.98 -16.83
CA GLU A 108 -26.38 -3.38 -16.78
C GLU A 108 -26.43 -3.94 -15.34
N PRO A 109 -27.29 -4.93 -15.02
CA PRO A 109 -27.35 -5.52 -13.69
C PRO A 109 -26.03 -6.19 -13.27
N MET A 110 -25.30 -6.74 -14.24
CA MET A 110 -24.03 -7.42 -14.03
C MET A 110 -22.93 -6.47 -13.52
N PHE A 111 -23.00 -5.19 -13.92
CA PHE A 111 -22.08 -4.16 -13.44
C PHE A 111 -22.21 -3.93 -11.93
N TYR A 112 -23.43 -3.85 -11.39
CA TYR A 112 -23.63 -3.65 -9.94
C TYR A 112 -23.14 -4.85 -9.13
N ARG A 113 -23.32 -6.07 -9.64
CA ARG A 113 -22.74 -7.27 -9.02
C ARG A 113 -21.21 -7.22 -9.01
N ALA A 114 -20.61 -6.87 -10.14
CA ALA A 114 -19.16 -6.71 -10.23
C ALA A 114 -18.65 -5.63 -9.26
N LEU A 115 -19.36 -4.52 -9.13
CA LEU A 115 -19.05 -3.44 -8.19
C LEU A 115 -19.17 -3.92 -6.73
N GLU A 116 -20.24 -4.62 -6.37
CA GLU A 116 -20.44 -5.18 -5.03
C GLU A 116 -19.33 -6.16 -4.67
N ASN A 117 -19.02 -7.12 -5.53
CA ASN A 117 -17.92 -8.07 -5.31
C ASN A 117 -16.58 -7.35 -5.18
N THR A 118 -16.33 -6.35 -6.03
CA THR A 118 -15.06 -5.60 -6.00
C THR A 118 -14.88 -4.82 -4.71
N LEU A 119 -15.92 -4.11 -4.26
CA LEU A 119 -15.89 -3.37 -3.01
C LEU A 119 -15.84 -4.31 -1.80
N GLY A 120 -16.65 -5.37 -1.80
CA GLY A 120 -16.68 -6.37 -0.74
C GLY A 120 -15.32 -7.03 -0.56
N MET A 121 -14.77 -7.61 -1.63
CA MET A 121 -13.45 -8.24 -1.60
C MET A 121 -12.33 -7.23 -1.30
N GLY A 122 -12.42 -6.00 -1.83
CA GLY A 122 -11.47 -4.93 -1.54
C GLY A 122 -11.44 -4.54 -0.06
N ILE A 123 -12.61 -4.43 0.59
CA ILE A 123 -12.74 -4.14 2.02
C ILE A 123 -12.21 -5.30 2.85
N PHE A 124 -12.59 -6.54 2.52
CA PHE A 124 -12.07 -7.73 3.20
C PHE A 124 -10.54 -7.81 3.10
N GLY A 125 -9.99 -7.65 1.89
CA GLY A 125 -8.55 -7.62 1.66
C GLY A 125 -7.85 -6.51 2.43
N LEU A 126 -8.40 -5.29 2.44
CA LEU A 126 -7.86 -4.17 3.21
C LEU A 126 -7.85 -4.45 4.71
N VAL A 127 -8.98 -4.86 5.28
CA VAL A 127 -9.14 -5.08 6.73
C VAL A 127 -8.27 -6.23 7.18
N PHE A 128 -8.45 -7.43 6.60
CA PHE A 128 -7.72 -8.61 7.04
C PHE A 128 -6.24 -8.55 6.67
N GLY A 129 -5.89 -8.02 5.48
CA GLY A 129 -4.49 -7.88 5.07
C GLY A 129 -3.71 -6.84 5.88
N THR A 130 -4.34 -5.72 6.25
CA THR A 130 -3.68 -4.72 7.11
C THR A 130 -3.52 -5.23 8.53
N LEU A 131 -4.58 -5.81 9.10
CA LEU A 131 -4.55 -6.34 10.46
C LEU A 131 -3.56 -7.50 10.60
N SER A 132 -3.53 -8.42 9.63
CA SER A 132 -2.58 -9.55 9.64
C SER A 132 -1.14 -9.07 9.54
N ALA A 133 -0.84 -8.11 8.66
CA ALA A 133 0.50 -7.58 8.47
C ALA A 133 1.01 -6.84 9.71
N ILE A 134 0.17 -6.01 10.35
CA ILE A 134 0.53 -5.33 11.59
C ILE A 134 0.71 -6.33 12.72
N ALA A 135 -0.25 -7.25 12.90
CA ALA A 135 -0.16 -8.26 13.96
C ALA A 135 1.09 -9.13 13.79
N PHE A 136 1.36 -9.61 12.58
CA PHE A 136 2.57 -10.38 12.27
C PHE A 136 3.84 -9.57 12.54
N ALA A 137 3.90 -8.31 12.10
CA ALA A 137 5.04 -7.44 12.36
C ALA A 137 5.30 -7.26 13.87
N LEU A 138 4.25 -6.98 14.65
CA LEU A 138 4.35 -6.80 16.11
C LEU A 138 4.84 -8.07 16.81
N LEU A 139 4.25 -9.22 16.47
CA LEU A 139 4.65 -10.52 17.03
C LEU A 139 6.11 -10.84 16.68
N LEU A 140 6.51 -10.61 15.42
CA LEU A 140 7.87 -10.86 14.95
C LEU A 140 8.89 -9.89 15.56
N ASN A 141 8.46 -8.67 15.93
CA ASN A 141 9.30 -7.71 16.63
C ASN A 141 9.68 -8.20 18.03
N GLU A 142 8.77 -8.88 18.72
CA GLU A 142 8.99 -9.43 20.07
C GLU A 142 9.82 -10.74 20.09
N VAL A 143 10.09 -11.35 18.93
CA VAL A 143 10.92 -12.56 18.85
C VAL A 143 12.37 -12.25 19.24
N ARG A 144 12.82 -12.83 20.36
CA ARG A 144 14.17 -12.62 20.92
C ARG A 144 15.26 -13.40 20.18
N PHE A 145 14.95 -14.63 19.76
CA PHE A 145 15.91 -15.50 19.10
C PHE A 145 16.12 -15.02 17.66
N LEU A 146 17.28 -14.42 17.39
CA LEU A 146 17.63 -13.85 16.08
C LEU A 146 17.52 -14.88 14.95
N THR A 147 17.92 -16.13 15.20
CA THR A 147 17.81 -17.22 14.23
C THR A 147 16.36 -17.51 13.89
N LEU A 148 15.49 -17.67 14.89
CA LEU A 148 14.06 -17.89 14.69
C LEU A 148 13.43 -16.71 13.93
N LYS A 149 13.75 -15.48 14.31
CA LYS A 149 13.25 -14.27 13.63
C LYS A 149 13.61 -14.27 12.13
N LYS A 150 14.86 -14.57 11.79
CA LYS A 150 15.32 -14.65 10.39
C LYS A 150 14.59 -15.75 9.61
N TRP A 151 14.45 -16.94 10.19
CA TRP A 151 13.71 -18.04 9.55
C TRP A 151 12.23 -17.69 9.33
N THR A 152 11.57 -17.15 10.35
CA THR A 152 10.16 -16.73 10.25
C THR A 152 9.99 -15.64 9.18
N GLN A 153 10.90 -14.68 9.08
CA GLN A 153 10.90 -13.68 8.00
C GLN A 153 11.02 -14.34 6.62
N THR A 154 12.05 -15.15 6.39
CA THR A 154 12.29 -15.79 5.10
C THR A 154 11.09 -16.64 4.66
N ILE A 155 10.57 -17.48 5.55
CA ILE A 155 9.41 -18.34 5.24
C ILE A 155 8.17 -17.52 4.96
N SER A 156 7.91 -16.46 5.74
CA SER A 156 6.69 -15.65 5.58
C SER A 156 6.75 -14.71 4.39
N TYR A 157 7.94 -14.34 3.91
CA TYR A 157 8.12 -13.43 2.77
C TYR A 157 8.11 -14.18 1.44
N LEU A 158 8.48 -15.47 1.44
CA LEU A 158 8.57 -16.29 0.25
C LEU A 158 7.27 -16.36 -0.58
N PRO A 159 6.06 -16.52 0.01
CA PRO A 159 4.81 -16.63 -0.74
C PRO A 159 4.52 -15.45 -1.68
N HIS A 160 4.95 -14.23 -1.31
CA HIS A 160 4.78 -13.04 -2.14
C HIS A 160 5.36 -13.22 -3.55
N PHE A 161 6.49 -13.92 -3.67
CA PHE A 161 7.19 -14.13 -4.94
C PHE A 161 6.60 -15.26 -5.80
N VAL A 162 5.67 -16.06 -5.27
CA VAL A 162 5.04 -17.17 -6.01
C VAL A 162 3.95 -16.63 -6.94
N SER A 163 3.88 -17.05 -8.21
CA SER A 163 2.83 -16.53 -9.11
C SER A 163 1.42 -16.92 -8.67
N TRP A 164 0.43 -16.09 -9.00
CA TRP A 164 -0.98 -16.40 -8.70
C TRP A 164 -1.47 -17.71 -9.33
N VAL A 165 -0.90 -18.13 -10.46
CA VAL A 165 -1.22 -19.42 -11.09
C VAL A 165 -0.86 -20.59 -10.17
N ILE A 166 0.33 -20.55 -9.54
CA ILE A 166 0.76 -21.58 -8.60
C ILE A 166 -0.06 -21.52 -7.32
N VAL A 167 -0.28 -20.31 -6.78
CA VAL A 167 -1.08 -20.10 -5.57
C VAL A 167 -2.50 -20.62 -5.77
N ALA A 168 -3.14 -20.32 -6.89
CA ALA A 168 -4.48 -20.79 -7.19
C ALA A 168 -4.55 -22.32 -7.24
N ASN A 169 -3.58 -22.98 -7.88
CA ASN A 169 -3.52 -24.45 -7.90
C ASN A 169 -3.33 -25.05 -6.51
N ILE A 170 -2.48 -24.45 -5.66
CA ILE A 170 -2.32 -24.88 -4.26
C ILE A 170 -3.65 -24.76 -3.52
N VAL A 171 -4.32 -23.61 -3.61
CA VAL A 171 -5.60 -23.35 -2.94
C VAL A 171 -6.68 -24.33 -3.41
N ILE A 172 -6.85 -24.51 -4.73
CA ILE A 172 -7.82 -25.45 -5.30
C ILE A 172 -7.54 -26.89 -4.83
N THR A 173 -6.27 -27.31 -4.84
CA THR A 173 -5.87 -28.67 -4.41
C THR A 173 -6.14 -28.88 -2.92
N MET A 174 -5.74 -27.92 -2.08
CA MET A 174 -5.93 -28.00 -0.63
C MET A 174 -7.41 -27.99 -0.22
N LEU A 175 -8.24 -27.25 -0.96
CA LEU A 175 -9.68 -27.09 -0.74
C LEU A 175 -10.54 -28.06 -1.56
N SER A 176 -9.93 -28.99 -2.29
CA SER A 176 -10.66 -30.07 -2.97
C SER A 176 -11.29 -31.02 -1.94
N PRO A 177 -12.34 -31.79 -2.31
CA PRO A 177 -12.94 -32.79 -1.42
C PRO A 177 -11.94 -33.79 -0.82
N GLU A 178 -10.91 -34.15 -1.59
CA GLU A 178 -9.81 -35.05 -1.19
C GLU A 178 -8.59 -34.31 -0.62
N GLY A 179 -8.68 -32.97 -0.56
CA GLY A 179 -7.60 -32.09 -0.14
C GLY A 179 -7.27 -32.19 1.34
N ILE A 180 -6.06 -31.75 1.69
CA ILE A 180 -5.54 -31.83 3.06
C ILE A 180 -6.44 -31.12 4.07
N ILE A 181 -7.12 -30.03 3.70
CA ILE A 181 -8.00 -29.30 4.60
C ILE A 181 -9.21 -30.16 4.98
N ASN A 182 -9.86 -30.80 4.01
CA ASN A 182 -10.97 -31.72 4.30
C ASN A 182 -10.51 -32.92 5.11
N ASN A 183 -9.35 -33.51 4.77
CA ASN A 183 -8.81 -34.66 5.51
C ASN A 183 -8.55 -34.32 6.99
N LEU A 184 -8.03 -33.12 7.28
CA LEU A 184 -7.82 -32.65 8.66
C LEU A 184 -9.14 -32.34 9.37
N LEU A 185 -10.10 -31.69 8.72
CA LEU A 185 -11.38 -31.31 9.32
C LEU A 185 -12.27 -32.53 9.61
N VAL A 186 -12.31 -33.51 8.71
CA VAL A 186 -13.03 -34.77 8.91
C VAL A 186 -12.29 -35.66 9.90
N GLY A 187 -10.96 -35.79 9.79
CA GLY A 187 -10.15 -36.58 10.70
C GLY A 187 -10.14 -36.07 12.15
N SER A 188 -10.35 -34.77 12.36
CA SER A 188 -10.49 -34.17 13.70
C SER A 188 -11.93 -34.19 14.25
N GLY A 189 -12.91 -34.70 13.48
CA GLY A 189 -14.32 -34.73 13.87
C GLY A 189 -15.01 -33.36 13.85
N ILE A 190 -14.40 -32.33 13.26
CA ILE A 190 -15.03 -31.01 13.08
C ILE A 190 -16.11 -31.07 11.98
N LEU A 191 -15.88 -31.91 10.97
CA LEU A 191 -16.83 -32.16 9.89
C LEU A 191 -17.17 -33.64 9.80
N ASP A 192 -18.45 -33.97 9.62
CA ASP A 192 -18.89 -35.35 9.37
C ASP A 192 -18.58 -35.82 7.95
N ARG A 193 -18.46 -34.88 7.00
CA ARG A 193 -18.24 -35.14 5.57
C ARG A 193 -17.40 -34.04 4.92
N PRO A 194 -16.62 -34.36 3.87
CA PRO A 194 -15.83 -33.36 3.16
C PRO A 194 -16.73 -32.32 2.48
N ILE A 195 -16.28 -31.07 2.46
CA ILE A 195 -16.95 -29.95 1.81
C ILE A 195 -16.24 -29.65 0.50
N ASN A 196 -17.00 -29.52 -0.59
CA ASN A 196 -16.46 -28.97 -1.83
C ASN A 196 -16.46 -27.44 -1.77
N PHE A 197 -15.43 -26.86 -1.14
CA PHE A 197 -15.32 -25.42 -0.90
C PHE A 197 -15.41 -24.59 -2.19
N MET A 198 -14.83 -25.08 -3.28
CA MET A 198 -14.82 -24.39 -4.58
C MET A 198 -16.20 -24.40 -5.27
N ALA A 199 -17.17 -25.16 -4.75
CA ALA A 199 -18.56 -25.17 -5.19
C ALA A 199 -19.50 -24.41 -4.24
N GLN A 200 -18.96 -23.61 -3.31
CA GLN A 200 -19.74 -22.79 -2.37
C GLN A 200 -19.55 -21.29 -2.68
N PRO A 201 -20.49 -20.63 -3.38
CA PRO A 201 -20.36 -19.22 -3.76
C PRO A 201 -20.14 -18.29 -2.56
N ASP A 202 -20.82 -18.53 -1.44
CA ASP A 202 -20.71 -17.68 -0.25
C ASP A 202 -19.34 -17.73 0.42
N MET A 203 -18.55 -18.78 0.15
CA MET A 203 -17.19 -18.91 0.67
C MET A 203 -16.14 -18.24 -0.21
N PHE A 204 -16.47 -17.87 -1.45
CA PHE A 204 -15.50 -17.43 -2.44
C PHE A 204 -14.70 -16.21 -1.97
N TRP A 205 -15.36 -15.18 -1.43
CA TRP A 205 -14.67 -13.99 -0.92
C TRP A 205 -13.71 -14.33 0.23
N GLY A 206 -14.11 -15.22 1.13
CA GLY A 206 -13.30 -15.69 2.24
C GLY A 206 -12.07 -16.46 1.77
N ILE A 207 -12.25 -17.36 0.79
CA ILE A 207 -11.16 -18.16 0.20
C ILE A 207 -10.13 -17.25 -0.46
N VAL A 208 -10.58 -16.32 -1.31
CA VAL A 208 -9.67 -15.38 -2.00
C VAL A 208 -8.94 -14.50 -0.99
N THR A 209 -9.65 -13.95 -0.01
CA THR A 209 -9.05 -13.10 1.04
C THR A 209 -8.04 -13.88 1.88
N ALA A 210 -8.33 -15.12 2.26
CA ALA A 210 -7.41 -15.96 3.02
C ALA A 210 -6.14 -16.27 2.21
N ALA A 211 -6.29 -16.54 0.91
CA ALA A 211 -5.16 -16.75 0.00
C ALA A 211 -4.30 -15.47 -0.14
N ASP A 212 -4.93 -14.30 -0.30
CA ASP A 212 -4.23 -13.00 -0.31
C ASP A 212 -3.46 -12.77 0.99
N VAL A 213 -4.11 -12.96 2.14
CA VAL A 213 -3.49 -12.78 3.46
C VAL A 213 -2.29 -13.71 3.62
N TRP A 214 -2.43 -15.00 3.31
CA TRP A 214 -1.32 -15.94 3.38
C TRP A 214 -0.16 -15.53 2.47
N LYS A 215 -0.46 -15.08 1.25
CA LYS A 215 0.52 -14.70 0.25
C LYS A 215 1.27 -13.40 0.60
N GLU A 216 0.57 -12.40 1.11
CA GLU A 216 1.06 -11.02 1.20
C GLU A 216 1.45 -10.56 2.60
N THR A 217 0.98 -11.24 3.67
CA THR A 217 1.18 -10.78 5.06
C THR A 217 2.65 -10.52 5.40
N GLY A 218 3.54 -11.45 5.05
CA GLY A 218 4.95 -11.31 5.36
C GLY A 218 5.60 -10.13 4.64
N TRP A 219 5.32 -9.98 3.33
CA TRP A 219 5.82 -8.86 2.54
C TRP A 219 5.32 -7.51 3.06
N ASN A 220 4.01 -7.40 3.31
CA ASN A 220 3.39 -6.18 3.83
C ASN A 220 3.91 -5.82 5.23
N ALA A 221 4.31 -6.81 6.03
CA ALA A 221 4.89 -6.58 7.35
C ALA A 221 6.27 -5.91 7.34
N ILE A 222 7.00 -5.97 6.22
CA ILE A 222 8.36 -5.40 6.11
C ILE A 222 8.36 -3.91 6.43
N ILE A 223 7.39 -3.16 5.91
CA ILE A 223 7.33 -1.71 6.12
C ILE A 223 7.04 -1.38 7.59
N TYR A 224 6.17 -2.15 8.24
CA TYR A 224 5.89 -1.99 9.67
C TYR A 224 7.11 -2.36 10.54
N LEU A 225 7.84 -3.41 10.18
CA LEU A 225 9.09 -3.78 10.84
C LEU A 225 10.16 -2.70 10.70
N ALA A 226 10.30 -2.11 9.50
CA ALA A 226 11.21 -1.00 9.25
C ALA A 226 10.82 0.25 10.08
N ALA A 227 9.53 0.56 10.16
CA ALA A 227 9.03 1.66 11.01
C ALA A 227 9.33 1.42 12.49
N MET A 228 9.12 0.19 12.99
CA MET A 228 9.44 -0.17 14.38
C MET A 228 10.93 -0.09 14.69
N ALA A 229 11.80 -0.41 13.73
CA ALA A 229 13.24 -0.30 13.90
C ALA A 229 13.72 1.15 14.09
N GLY A 230 12.91 2.14 13.68
CA GLY A 230 13.18 3.56 13.90
C GLY A 230 12.72 4.12 15.24
N VAL A 231 12.06 3.32 16.09
CA VAL A 231 11.57 3.77 17.40
C VAL A 231 12.73 3.86 18.40
N ASP A 232 12.82 4.97 19.13
CA ASP A 232 13.88 5.22 20.11
C ASP A 232 13.93 4.13 21.20
N PRO A 233 15.06 3.39 21.35
CA PRO A 233 15.24 2.41 22.41
C PRO A 233 15.01 2.96 23.83
N GLN A 234 15.28 4.26 24.07
CA GLN A 234 15.14 4.88 25.40
C GLN A 234 13.71 4.82 25.93
N LEU A 235 12.71 4.87 25.04
CA LEU A 235 11.29 4.74 25.42
C LEU A 235 11.01 3.35 26.03
N TYR A 236 11.60 2.30 25.45
CA TYR A 236 11.45 0.94 25.95
C TYR A 236 12.24 0.69 27.23
N GLU A 237 13.40 1.33 27.40
CA GLU A 237 14.20 1.23 28.62
C GLU A 237 13.51 1.92 29.80
N ALA A 238 13.05 3.16 29.62
CA ALA A 238 12.28 3.88 30.62
C ALA A 238 11.03 3.10 31.05
N ALA A 239 10.28 2.57 30.09
CA ALA A 239 9.09 1.77 30.39
C ALA A 239 9.41 0.47 31.15
N LYS A 240 10.59 -0.15 30.95
CA LYS A 240 11.02 -1.31 31.74
C LYS A 240 11.34 -0.91 33.18
N VAL A 241 11.95 0.26 33.39
CA VAL A 241 12.21 0.80 34.74
C VAL A 241 10.89 1.03 35.48
N ASP A 242 9.86 1.50 34.78
CA ASP A 242 8.49 1.66 35.31
C ASP A 242 7.70 0.33 35.44
N GLY A 243 8.33 -0.81 35.19
CA GLY A 243 7.70 -2.14 35.32
C GLY A 243 6.68 -2.48 34.22
N ALA A 244 6.69 -1.78 33.08
CA ALA A 244 5.77 -2.07 31.98
C ALA A 244 6.07 -3.43 31.32
N SER A 245 5.05 -4.28 31.22
CA SER A 245 5.13 -5.55 30.48
C SER A 245 5.30 -5.34 28.97
N ARG A 246 5.71 -6.38 28.23
CA ARG A 246 5.89 -6.32 26.76
C ARG A 246 4.62 -5.92 26.02
N TRP A 247 3.48 -6.49 26.41
CA TRP A 247 2.19 -6.09 25.87
C TRP A 247 1.91 -4.60 26.11
N ARG A 248 2.21 -4.09 27.32
CA ARG A 248 2.01 -2.67 27.62
C ARG A 248 2.91 -1.77 26.78
N GLN A 249 4.18 -2.14 26.60
CA GLN A 249 5.12 -1.45 25.71
C GLN A 249 4.62 -1.46 24.26
N MET A 250 4.14 -2.60 23.77
CA MET A 250 3.61 -2.73 22.43
C MET A 250 2.40 -1.81 22.18
N TRP A 251 1.43 -1.78 23.09
CA TRP A 251 0.22 -0.97 22.97
C TRP A 251 0.45 0.53 23.20
N HIS A 252 1.37 0.91 24.08
CA HIS A 252 1.54 2.32 24.50
C HIS A 252 2.78 3.01 23.90
N ILE A 253 3.71 2.25 23.33
CA ILE A 253 4.95 2.79 22.74
C ILE A 253 5.01 2.38 21.27
N THR A 254 5.06 1.08 20.97
CA THR A 254 5.30 0.60 19.60
C THR A 254 4.20 1.02 18.65
N LEU A 255 2.95 0.65 18.94
CA LEU A 255 1.81 0.92 18.05
C LEU A 255 1.55 2.42 17.86
N PRO A 256 1.59 3.28 18.91
CA PRO A 256 1.50 4.72 18.74
C PRO A 256 2.65 5.31 17.92
N SER A 257 3.88 4.79 18.07
CA SER A 257 5.05 5.30 17.34
C SER A 257 4.99 5.01 15.83
N ILE A 258 4.45 3.85 15.43
CA ILE A 258 4.31 3.49 14.00
C ILE A 258 2.96 3.89 13.39
N ARG A 259 2.07 4.49 14.18
CA ARG A 259 0.74 4.93 13.75
C ARG A 259 0.77 5.82 12.48
N PRO A 260 1.69 6.79 12.33
CA PRO A 260 1.76 7.59 11.11
C PRO A 260 2.03 6.74 9.85
N VAL A 261 2.85 5.70 9.97
CA VAL A 261 3.13 4.77 8.86
C VAL A 261 1.90 3.93 8.53
N ILE A 262 1.19 3.43 9.55
CA ILE A 262 -0.07 2.69 9.37
C ILE A 262 -1.09 3.55 8.62
N ILE A 263 -1.26 4.81 9.01
CA ILE A 263 -2.22 5.71 8.35
C ILE A 263 -1.82 5.99 6.90
N VAL A 264 -0.55 6.30 6.62
CA VAL A 264 -0.09 6.53 5.25
C VAL A 264 -0.32 5.31 4.37
N LEU A 265 0.03 4.11 4.83
CA LEU A 265 -0.21 2.88 4.08
C LEU A 265 -1.70 2.58 3.91
N LEU A 266 -2.53 2.85 4.90
CA LEU A 266 -3.98 2.66 4.81
C LEU A 266 -4.60 3.60 3.76
N ILE A 267 -4.16 4.86 3.68
CA ILE A 267 -4.59 5.81 2.63
C ILE A 267 -4.20 5.28 1.24
N LEU A 268 -2.95 4.85 1.08
CA LEU A 268 -2.44 4.33 -0.20
C LEU A 268 -3.17 3.04 -0.61
N ASN A 269 -3.48 2.15 0.33
CA ASN A 269 -4.21 0.92 0.06
C ASN A 269 -5.68 1.19 -0.26
N ILE A 270 -6.34 2.16 0.38
CA ILE A 270 -7.72 2.54 0.06
C ILE A 270 -7.82 3.05 -1.39
N GLY A 271 -6.81 3.77 -1.88
CA GLY A 271 -6.79 4.16 -3.29
C GLY A 271 -6.72 2.99 -4.28
N ASN A 272 -6.23 1.86 -3.81
CA ASN A 272 -6.17 0.61 -4.56
C ASN A 272 -7.27 -0.39 -4.16
N LEU A 273 -8.23 0.02 -3.34
CA LEU A 273 -9.29 -0.85 -2.82
C LEU A 273 -10.11 -1.52 -3.93
N ILE A 274 -10.34 -0.82 -5.04
CA ILE A 274 -11.09 -1.32 -6.19
C ILE A 274 -10.15 -1.99 -7.21
N ASN A 275 -8.84 -1.85 -7.04
CA ASN A 275 -7.81 -2.46 -7.90
C ASN A 275 -7.42 -3.85 -7.38
N ILE A 276 -8.40 -4.71 -7.12
CA ILE A 276 -8.16 -6.08 -6.64
C ILE A 276 -7.66 -7.05 -7.73
N GLY A 277 -7.63 -6.60 -9.00
CA GLY A 277 -7.17 -7.39 -10.14
C GLY A 277 -8.20 -8.40 -10.64
N PHE A 278 -7.90 -9.04 -11.77
CA PHE A 278 -8.71 -10.12 -12.35
C PHE A 278 -8.07 -11.50 -12.19
N GLU A 279 -6.74 -11.58 -12.01
CA GLU A 279 -5.97 -12.84 -12.14
C GLU A 279 -6.46 -13.91 -11.17
N LYS A 280 -6.53 -13.61 -9.87
CA LYS A 280 -6.95 -14.58 -8.85
C LYS A 280 -8.42 -14.98 -8.99
N GLN A 281 -9.28 -14.06 -9.43
CA GLN A 281 -10.70 -14.32 -9.67
C GLN A 281 -10.89 -15.23 -10.88
N MET A 282 -10.12 -15.01 -11.94
CA MET A 282 -10.11 -15.85 -13.13
C MET A 282 -9.54 -17.24 -12.83
N LEU A 283 -8.50 -17.34 -12.00
CA LEU A 283 -7.82 -18.60 -11.69
C LEU A 283 -8.55 -19.46 -10.65
N LEU A 284 -9.17 -18.84 -9.64
CA LEU A 284 -9.94 -19.53 -8.61
C LEU A 284 -11.42 -19.67 -8.99
N GLY A 285 -11.89 -18.86 -9.94
CA GLY A 285 -13.27 -18.86 -10.40
C GLY A 285 -13.63 -20.13 -11.19
N ASN A 286 -14.92 -20.46 -11.17
CA ASN A 286 -15.53 -21.51 -11.99
C ASN A 286 -17.01 -21.18 -12.21
N ASN A 287 -17.71 -21.98 -13.02
CA ASN A 287 -19.11 -21.73 -13.37
C ASN A 287 -20.06 -21.65 -12.16
N ILE A 288 -19.76 -22.34 -11.06
CA ILE A 288 -20.60 -22.35 -9.85
C ILE A 288 -20.44 -21.04 -9.08
N VAL A 289 -19.21 -20.54 -8.97
CA VAL A 289 -18.89 -19.31 -8.20
C VAL A 289 -18.78 -18.07 -9.08
N ALA A 290 -19.11 -18.16 -10.37
CA ALA A 290 -18.91 -17.11 -11.37
C ALA A 290 -19.54 -15.77 -10.94
N GLU A 291 -20.73 -15.80 -10.34
CA GLU A 291 -21.40 -14.59 -9.86
C GLU A 291 -20.63 -13.86 -8.75
N LYS A 292 -19.93 -14.60 -7.88
CA LYS A 292 -19.12 -14.06 -6.77
C LYS A 292 -17.68 -13.76 -7.19
N ALA A 293 -17.20 -14.41 -8.24
CA ALA A 293 -15.89 -14.19 -8.83
C ALA A 293 -15.84 -12.97 -9.76
N LEU A 294 -16.99 -12.55 -10.29
CA LEU A 294 -17.06 -11.41 -11.18
C LEU A 294 -16.70 -10.11 -10.46
N VAL A 295 -15.58 -9.49 -10.84
CA VAL A 295 -15.11 -8.20 -10.33
C VAL A 295 -14.98 -7.20 -11.49
N ILE A 296 -14.86 -5.90 -11.21
CA ILE A 296 -14.82 -4.85 -12.24
C ILE A 296 -13.72 -5.10 -13.26
N ASP A 297 -12.54 -5.54 -12.80
CA ASP A 297 -11.41 -5.83 -13.69
C ASP A 297 -11.69 -7.01 -14.63
N LEU A 298 -12.31 -8.07 -14.12
CA LEU A 298 -12.70 -9.23 -14.92
C LEU A 298 -13.85 -8.87 -15.88
N TYR A 299 -14.81 -8.08 -15.41
CA TYR A 299 -15.90 -7.56 -16.24
C TYR A 299 -15.39 -6.68 -17.39
N ALA A 300 -14.43 -5.80 -17.12
CA ALA A 300 -13.78 -4.98 -18.14
C ALA A 300 -12.98 -5.83 -19.15
N LEU A 301 -12.31 -6.89 -18.67
CA LEU A 301 -11.57 -7.82 -19.52
C LEU A 301 -12.53 -8.60 -20.45
N ASP A 302 -13.55 -9.23 -19.89
CA ASP A 302 -14.48 -10.08 -20.63
C ASP A 302 -15.29 -9.29 -21.65
N TYR A 303 -15.88 -8.16 -21.24
CA TYR A 303 -16.72 -7.36 -22.14
C TYR A 303 -15.91 -6.44 -23.05
N GLY A 304 -14.85 -5.83 -22.52
CA GLY A 304 -14.03 -4.88 -23.28
C GLY A 304 -13.17 -5.56 -24.33
N ILE A 305 -12.42 -6.59 -23.92
CA ILE A 305 -11.49 -7.31 -24.80
C ILE A 305 -12.13 -8.59 -25.31
N GLY A 306 -12.70 -9.42 -24.43
CA GLY A 306 -13.24 -10.74 -24.81
C GLY A 306 -14.39 -10.66 -25.82
N MET A 307 -15.26 -9.65 -25.72
CA MET A 307 -16.37 -9.40 -26.66
C MET A 307 -16.07 -8.30 -27.69
N PHE A 308 -14.81 -7.82 -27.78
CA PHE A 308 -14.42 -6.73 -28.68
C PHE A 308 -15.18 -5.41 -28.48
N ARG A 309 -15.79 -5.17 -27.30
CA ARG A 309 -16.50 -3.92 -26.98
C ARG A 309 -15.55 -2.90 -26.34
N TYR A 310 -14.52 -2.49 -27.08
CA TYR A 310 -13.43 -1.64 -26.56
C TYR A 310 -13.91 -0.34 -25.91
N SER A 311 -14.88 0.35 -26.52
CA SER A 311 -15.46 1.58 -25.96
C SER A 311 -16.12 1.34 -24.61
N PHE A 312 -16.86 0.23 -24.47
CA PHE A 312 -17.51 -0.15 -23.24
C PHE A 312 -16.50 -0.54 -22.16
N GLY A 313 -15.49 -1.34 -22.50
CA GLY A 313 -14.37 -1.67 -21.60
C GLY A 313 -13.62 -0.43 -21.10
N THR A 314 -13.40 0.54 -21.99
CA THR A 314 -12.78 1.83 -21.65
C THR A 314 -13.67 2.61 -20.68
N ALA A 315 -14.99 2.66 -20.90
CA ALA A 315 -15.93 3.32 -19.99
C ALA A 315 -15.89 2.71 -18.58
N ILE A 316 -15.82 1.37 -18.47
CA ILE A 316 -15.64 0.67 -17.18
C ILE A 316 -14.33 1.10 -16.50
N GLY A 317 -13.22 1.15 -17.25
CA GLY A 317 -11.92 1.58 -16.73
C GLY A 317 -11.89 3.04 -16.24
N ILE A 318 -12.57 3.94 -16.96
CA ILE A 318 -12.74 5.35 -16.55
C ILE A 318 -13.55 5.41 -15.26
N PHE A 319 -14.70 4.74 -15.20
CA PHE A 319 -15.52 4.68 -14.01
C PHE A 319 -14.70 4.22 -12.80
N LYS A 320 -13.99 3.09 -12.93
CA LYS A 320 -13.11 2.56 -11.89
C LYS A 320 -12.10 3.59 -11.41
N SER A 321 -11.43 4.27 -12.33
CA SER A 321 -10.41 5.28 -12.03
C SER A 321 -11.00 6.48 -11.26
N VAL A 322 -12.18 6.95 -11.66
CA VAL A 322 -12.89 8.04 -10.97
C VAL A 322 -13.25 7.64 -9.55
N ILE A 323 -13.80 6.45 -9.33
CA ILE A 323 -14.13 5.98 -7.98
C ILE A 323 -12.86 5.83 -7.13
N SER A 324 -11.77 5.29 -7.67
CA SER A 324 -10.48 5.21 -6.95
C SER A 324 -9.98 6.60 -6.52
N ILE A 325 -10.06 7.61 -7.39
CA ILE A 325 -9.70 8.99 -7.03
C ILE A 325 -10.60 9.52 -5.91
N ILE A 326 -11.92 9.32 -6.00
CA ILE A 326 -12.87 9.74 -4.97
C ILE A 326 -12.53 9.09 -3.62
N LEU A 327 -12.25 7.78 -3.60
CA LEU A 327 -11.87 7.06 -2.37
C LEU A 327 -10.57 7.62 -1.76
N ILE A 328 -9.55 7.91 -2.58
CA ILE A 328 -8.30 8.52 -2.12
C ILE A 328 -8.56 9.89 -1.51
N LEU A 329 -9.35 10.74 -2.19
CA LEU A 329 -9.64 12.10 -1.72
C LEU A 329 -10.42 12.08 -0.41
N ILE A 330 -11.41 11.19 -0.28
CA ILE A 330 -12.16 10.98 0.96
C ILE A 330 -11.21 10.56 2.08
N CYS A 331 -10.38 9.54 1.84
CA CYS A 331 -9.46 9.01 2.84
C CYS A 331 -8.41 10.04 3.29
N ASN A 332 -7.81 10.76 2.33
CA ASN A 332 -6.86 11.84 2.62
C ASN A 332 -7.53 12.98 3.42
N GLY A 333 -8.79 13.29 3.11
CA GLY A 333 -9.60 14.23 3.87
C GLY A 333 -9.83 13.80 5.32
N PHE A 334 -10.08 12.52 5.57
CA PHE A 334 -10.19 11.95 6.92
C PHE A 334 -8.85 12.01 7.68
N ALA A 335 -7.75 11.63 7.04
CA ALA A 335 -6.42 11.68 7.65
C ALA A 335 -6.05 13.11 8.10
N LYS A 336 -6.38 14.12 7.28
CA LYS A 336 -6.21 15.54 7.62
C LYS A 336 -6.93 15.93 8.92
N ARG A 337 -8.12 15.39 9.19
CA ARG A 337 -8.89 15.70 10.41
C ARG A 337 -8.30 15.06 11.66
N ILE A 338 -7.58 13.96 11.51
CA ILE A 338 -6.96 13.21 12.62
C ILE A 338 -5.57 13.79 12.99
N GLY A 339 -5.03 14.70 12.17
CA GLY A 339 -3.79 15.42 12.46
C GLY A 339 -2.50 14.64 12.13
N GLU A 340 -2.61 13.55 11.37
CA GLU A 340 -1.48 12.69 11.01
C GLU A 340 -0.97 12.92 9.57
N GLY A 341 0.18 12.32 9.27
CA GLY A 341 1.00 12.56 8.07
C GLY A 341 0.24 12.54 6.74
N ARG A 342 0.64 13.44 5.84
CA ARG A 342 0.04 13.65 4.51
C ARG A 342 0.70 12.77 3.45
N VAL A 343 -0.09 12.32 2.48
CA VAL A 343 0.43 11.81 1.20
C VAL A 343 0.52 12.93 0.16
N PHE A 344 -0.30 13.99 0.29
CA PHE A 344 -0.33 15.18 -0.55
C PHE A 344 -0.41 16.47 0.27
#